data_AF-A0A177T932-F1
#
_entry.id   AF-A0A177T932-F1
#
_cell.length_a   1.000
_cell.length_b   1.000
_cell.length_c   1.000
_cell.angle_alpha   90.00
_cell.angle_beta   90.00
_cell.angle_gamma   90.00
#
_symmetry.space_group_name_H-M   'P 1'
#
loop_
_entity.id
_entity.type
_entity.pdbx_description
1 polymer ?
#
loop_
_entity_poly.entity_id
_entity_poly.type
_entity_poly.pdbx_seq_one_letter_code
_entity_poly.pdbx_strand_id
1 'polypeptide(L)'
;MADIEVISTSELSSERSVTPTIDTDPLTPQIFFGIETEPFFFLSPLFPSRISTSHFEFPNAEAAFQASKFAHNPELQSDITKTVCAKDAIEKANRWTNHISVDWEEHRIPVMKSVQMLKYAQNIQLQARLLQTGDAHLIYKSETDSFFGSGNDGQGLNHLGRILMEIRSFFKAYLGTGSLCLPRCIDLVTPPTRSVIWGPNIASEAWYPRESNALKEIAIEPAIADAPAGASAFLHSIVHGDKPWTLEVLVQLREEVKEGAEGPWVRICQDHGYGYHHSNQVVEIRLSSEHLKSSLMIDGGIYIYGFPLELRRCYVETYKHAALITLLPSGGGAHSGPEYKLIFTLWKE
;
A
#
# COMPACT_ATOMS: atom_id res chain seq x y z
N MET A 1 31.63 -16.49 57.90
CA MET A 1 30.50 -16.60 58.84
C MET A 1 29.83 -15.24 58.89
N ALA A 2 28.49 -15.27 58.92
CA ALA A 2 27.53 -14.17 58.88
C ALA A 2 27.30 -13.54 57.49
N ASP A 3 26.07 -13.33 57.01
CA ASP A 3 24.74 -13.89 57.31
C ASP A 3 23.88 -13.61 56.07
N ILE A 4 23.00 -14.55 55.74
CA ILE A 4 22.05 -14.46 54.62
C ILE A 4 20.76 -13.87 55.19
N GLU A 5 20.35 -12.71 54.69
CA GLU A 5 19.05 -12.12 55.00
C GLU A 5 18.08 -12.36 53.84
N VAL A 6 17.13 -13.25 54.09
CA VAL A 6 15.98 -13.55 53.23
C VAL A 6 14.93 -12.48 53.51
N ILE A 7 14.60 -11.65 52.51
CA ILE A 7 13.46 -10.72 52.60
C ILE A 7 12.29 -11.26 51.78
N SER A 8 11.18 -11.31 52.49
CA SER A 8 9.87 -11.90 52.18
C SER A 8 9.17 -11.29 50.96
N THR A 9 8.46 -12.16 50.24
CA THR A 9 7.45 -11.84 49.22
C THR A 9 6.24 -11.12 49.84
N SER A 10 6.27 -9.80 49.94
CA SER A 10 5.08 -9.00 50.23
C SER A 10 5.31 -7.49 50.08
N GLU A 11 5.74 -7.01 48.92
CA GLU A 11 5.51 -5.62 48.47
C GLU A 11 5.24 -5.62 46.95
N LEU A 12 4.18 -6.34 46.57
CA LEU A 12 3.40 -6.02 45.38
C LEU A 12 2.60 -4.74 45.70
N SER A 13 2.51 -3.84 44.72
CA SER A 13 1.69 -2.62 44.69
C SER A 13 2.40 -1.31 45.09
N SER A 14 3.28 -0.82 44.24
CA SER A 14 3.13 0.51 43.60
C SER A 14 4.33 0.74 42.67
N GLU A 15 4.16 1.60 41.66
CA GLU A 15 5.21 2.06 40.73
C GLU A 15 5.58 1.14 39.54
N ARG A 16 4.68 1.11 38.55
CA ARG A 16 4.99 1.52 37.16
C ARG A 16 3.70 1.54 36.33
N SER A 17 2.92 2.60 36.49
CA SER A 17 2.02 3.03 35.44
C SER A 17 2.83 3.95 34.52
N VAL A 18 3.49 3.37 33.52
CA VAL A 18 4.00 4.14 32.39
C VAL A 18 3.01 3.92 31.26
N THR A 19 1.98 4.75 31.23
CA THR A 19 1.13 4.92 30.05
C THR A 19 2.00 5.54 28.97
N PRO A 20 2.17 4.94 27.77
CA PRO A 20 2.85 5.62 26.69
C PRO A 20 1.88 6.64 26.12
N THR A 21 1.87 7.85 26.68
CA THR A 21 1.25 9.00 26.03
C THR A 21 2.00 9.22 24.72
N ILE A 22 1.27 9.28 23.61
CA ILE A 22 1.81 9.60 22.30
C ILE A 22 2.35 11.04 22.37
N ASP A 23 3.65 11.20 22.67
CA ASP A 23 4.37 12.47 22.60
C ASP A 23 4.43 12.88 21.12
N THR A 24 3.39 13.56 20.65
CA THR A 24 3.39 14.25 19.37
C THR A 24 3.56 15.73 19.64
N ASP A 25 4.59 16.33 19.02
CA ASP A 25 4.66 17.78 18.88
C ASP A 25 3.43 18.21 18.06
N PRO A 26 2.52 19.04 18.60
CA PRO A 26 1.28 19.42 17.94
C PRO A 26 1.46 20.14 16.60
N LEU A 27 2.69 20.54 16.25
CA LEU A 27 3.02 21.17 14.97
C LEU A 27 3.42 20.17 13.86
N THR A 28 3.67 18.90 14.19
CA THR A 28 4.08 17.90 13.19
C THR A 28 2.86 17.38 12.42
N PRO A 29 2.83 17.48 11.08
CA PRO A 29 1.72 16.95 10.29
C PRO A 29 1.51 15.45 10.55
N GLN A 30 0.26 14.99 10.58
CA GLN A 30 -0.06 13.58 10.81
C GLN A 30 -0.57 12.94 9.51
N ILE A 31 -0.05 11.76 9.18
CA ILE A 31 -0.57 10.92 8.10
C ILE A 31 -1.14 9.66 8.73
N PHE A 32 -2.45 9.49 8.56
CA PHE A 32 -3.14 8.25 8.89
C PHE A 32 -3.11 7.33 7.67
N PHE A 33 -2.74 6.07 7.89
CA PHE A 33 -2.67 5.07 6.81
C PHE A 33 -3.14 3.70 7.29
N GLY A 34 -3.54 2.87 6.32
CA GLY A 34 -4.27 1.63 6.57
C GLY A 34 -5.26 1.37 5.45
N ILE A 35 -5.92 0.20 5.47
CA ILE A 35 -6.85 -0.17 4.39
C ILE A 35 -8.11 0.70 4.35
N GLU A 36 -8.50 1.25 5.49
CA GLU A 36 -9.67 2.15 5.64
C GLU A 36 -9.29 3.64 5.49
N THR A 37 -8.00 3.95 5.34
CA THR A 37 -7.50 5.34 5.36
C THR A 37 -6.80 5.67 4.06
N GLU A 38 -7.59 5.64 3.00
CA GLU A 38 -7.22 6.31 1.77
C GLU A 38 -6.92 7.80 2.03
N PRO A 39 -5.95 8.37 1.32
CA PRO A 39 -5.27 7.76 0.17
C PRO A 39 -3.94 7.05 0.52
N PHE A 40 -3.49 7.02 1.77
CA PHE A 40 -2.11 6.61 2.11
C PHE A 40 -1.89 5.09 2.25
N PHE A 41 -2.76 4.27 1.68
CA PHE A 41 -2.70 2.80 1.75
C PHE A 41 -1.34 2.20 1.35
N PHE A 42 -0.55 2.86 0.50
CA PHE A 42 0.78 2.39 0.10
C PHE A 42 1.78 2.19 1.26
N LEU A 43 1.55 2.86 2.41
CA LEU A 43 2.35 2.67 3.62
C LEU A 43 2.04 1.34 4.32
N SER A 44 0.84 0.79 4.13
CA SER A 44 0.40 -0.47 4.73
C SER A 44 1.23 -1.67 4.25
N PRO A 45 1.50 -2.68 5.10
CA PRO A 45 2.10 -3.93 4.67
C PRO A 45 1.22 -4.72 3.70
N LEU A 46 -0.09 -4.43 3.67
CA LEU A 46 -1.06 -5.04 2.76
C LEU A 46 -0.94 -4.52 1.32
N PHE A 47 -0.25 -3.38 1.11
CA PHE A 47 -0.13 -2.79 -0.21
C PHE A 47 0.63 -3.73 -1.17
N PRO A 48 0.14 -3.94 -2.41
CA PRO A 48 0.83 -4.76 -3.42
C PRO A 48 2.25 -4.27 -3.67
N SER A 49 3.23 -5.04 -3.22
CA SER A 49 4.65 -4.67 -3.27
C SER A 49 5.48 -5.94 -3.16
N ARG A 50 5.96 -6.45 -4.31
CA ARG A 50 6.69 -7.71 -4.31
C ARG A 50 7.95 -7.60 -3.47
N ILE A 51 8.21 -8.65 -2.68
CA ILE A 51 9.40 -8.78 -1.84
C ILE A 51 10.04 -10.12 -2.12
N SER A 52 11.28 -10.09 -2.58
CA SER A 52 12.12 -11.27 -2.75
C SER A 52 13.03 -11.45 -1.53
N THR A 53 13.10 -12.68 -1.06
CA THR A 53 14.09 -13.17 -0.09
C THR A 53 14.98 -14.19 -0.80
N SER A 54 15.98 -14.74 -0.12
CA SER A 54 16.85 -15.79 -0.70
C SER A 54 16.09 -17.05 -1.15
N HIS A 55 14.92 -17.33 -0.57
CA HIS A 55 14.19 -18.58 -0.78
C HIS A 55 12.78 -18.38 -1.35
N PHE A 56 12.18 -17.21 -1.11
CA PHE A 56 10.77 -16.97 -1.40
C PHE A 56 10.54 -15.59 -1.99
N GLU A 57 9.55 -15.49 -2.87
CA GLU A 57 8.99 -14.23 -3.35
C GLU A 57 7.56 -14.08 -2.83
N PHE A 58 7.29 -12.95 -2.18
CA PHE A 58 5.99 -12.65 -1.58
C PHE A 58 5.29 -11.51 -2.33
N PRO A 59 3.96 -11.54 -2.46
CA PRO A 59 3.20 -10.51 -3.17
C PRO A 59 3.17 -9.15 -2.45
N ASN A 60 3.36 -9.14 -1.13
CA ASN A 60 3.37 -7.96 -0.27
C ASN A 60 4.11 -8.25 1.05
N ALA A 61 4.35 -7.19 1.83
CA ALA A 61 4.97 -7.28 3.14
C ALA A 61 4.15 -8.11 4.14
N GLU A 62 2.82 -8.04 4.09
CA GLU A 62 1.96 -8.83 4.96
C GLU A 62 2.19 -10.34 4.76
N ALA A 63 2.25 -10.81 3.52
CA ALA A 63 2.53 -12.21 3.22
C ALA A 63 3.92 -12.65 3.72
N ALA A 64 4.95 -11.83 3.56
CA ALA A 64 6.29 -12.11 4.10
C ALA A 64 6.29 -12.16 5.64
N PHE A 65 5.56 -11.25 6.29
CA PHE A 65 5.41 -11.22 7.74
C PHE A 65 4.68 -12.47 8.26
N GLN A 66 3.56 -12.86 7.64
CA GLN A 66 2.82 -14.06 8.00
C GLN A 66 3.65 -15.33 7.77
N ALA A 67 4.42 -15.42 6.68
CA ALA A 67 5.30 -16.55 6.43
C ALA A 67 6.45 -16.67 7.44
N SER A 68 6.89 -15.55 8.01
CA SER A 68 7.97 -15.54 9.01
C SER A 68 7.57 -16.23 10.32
N LYS A 69 6.27 -16.39 10.60
CA LYS A 69 5.76 -17.17 11.73
C LYS A 69 6.14 -18.66 11.66
N PHE A 70 6.40 -19.15 10.45
CA PHE A 70 6.62 -20.56 10.15
C PHE A 70 8.07 -20.85 9.72
N ALA A 71 9.04 -20.17 10.32
CA ALA A 71 10.46 -20.28 9.95
C ALA A 71 11.00 -21.73 9.94
N HIS A 72 10.42 -22.63 10.73
CA HIS A 72 10.78 -24.05 10.79
C HIS A 72 9.93 -24.95 9.87
N ASN A 73 8.98 -24.39 9.10
CA ASN A 73 8.09 -25.12 8.20
C ASN A 73 8.09 -24.48 6.80
N PRO A 74 9.11 -24.76 5.96
CA PRO A 74 9.25 -24.18 4.62
C PRO A 74 8.06 -24.44 3.69
N GLU A 75 7.35 -25.56 3.88
CA GLU A 75 6.14 -25.88 3.12
C GLU A 75 5.02 -24.85 3.38
N LEU A 76 4.79 -24.48 4.64
CA LEU A 76 3.80 -23.46 5.01
C LEU A 76 4.20 -22.08 4.48
N GLN A 77 5.49 -21.75 4.51
CA GLN A 77 6.02 -20.52 3.90
C GLN A 77 5.77 -20.50 2.40
N SER A 78 6.04 -21.61 1.71
CA SER A 78 5.78 -21.76 0.28
C SER A 78 4.29 -21.71 -0.06
N ASP A 79 3.39 -22.08 0.83
CA ASP A 79 1.96 -21.97 0.56
C ASP A 79 1.43 -20.54 0.77
N ILE A 80 2.12 -19.72 1.56
CA ILE A 80 1.83 -18.29 1.68
C ILE A 80 2.29 -17.53 0.44
N THR A 81 3.40 -17.91 -0.20
CA THR A 81 3.82 -17.26 -1.48
C THR A 81 2.80 -17.42 -2.60
N LYS A 82 2.00 -18.49 -2.55
CA LYS A 82 0.92 -18.79 -3.53
C LYS A 82 -0.38 -18.05 -3.25
N THR A 83 -0.44 -17.17 -2.25
CA THR A 83 -1.64 -16.39 -1.94
C THR A 83 -1.86 -15.28 -2.97
N VAL A 84 -3.13 -14.96 -3.23
CA VAL A 84 -3.48 -13.94 -4.24
C VAL A 84 -3.45 -12.55 -3.62
N CYS A 85 -3.82 -12.43 -2.33
CA CYS A 85 -3.82 -11.17 -1.60
C CYS A 85 -3.36 -11.31 -0.14
N ALA A 86 -3.14 -10.17 0.51
CA ALA A 86 -2.73 -10.11 1.92
C ALA A 86 -3.75 -10.77 2.86
N LYS A 87 -5.06 -10.62 2.59
CA LYS A 87 -6.13 -11.24 3.40
C LYS A 87 -6.03 -12.76 3.36
N ASP A 88 -5.78 -13.36 2.19
CA ASP A 88 -5.59 -14.81 2.06
C ASP A 88 -4.40 -15.30 2.88
N ALA A 89 -3.30 -14.53 2.92
CA ALA A 89 -2.12 -14.88 3.71
C ALA A 89 -2.43 -14.86 5.21
N ILE A 90 -3.16 -13.85 5.69
CA ILE A 90 -3.61 -13.75 7.09
C ILE A 90 -4.53 -14.93 7.43
N GLU A 91 -5.53 -15.21 6.58
CA GLU A 91 -6.48 -16.32 6.79
C GLU A 91 -5.78 -17.68 6.85
N LYS A 92 -4.81 -17.94 5.95
CA LYS A 92 -4.01 -19.16 5.98
C LYS A 92 -3.18 -19.26 7.27
N ALA A 93 -2.46 -18.21 7.63
CA ALA A 93 -1.63 -18.21 8.83
C ALA A 93 -2.46 -18.44 10.11
N ASN A 94 -3.66 -17.87 10.18
CA ASN A 94 -4.59 -18.07 11.30
C ASN A 94 -5.11 -19.52 11.41
N ARG A 95 -5.13 -20.29 10.33
CA ARG A 95 -5.47 -21.74 10.37
C ARG A 95 -4.32 -22.60 10.88
N TRP A 96 -3.09 -22.08 10.85
CA TRP A 96 -1.88 -22.79 11.23
C TRP A 96 -1.26 -22.29 12.54
N THR A 97 -2.07 -21.70 13.42
CA THR A 97 -1.60 -21.14 14.71
C THR A 97 -0.80 -22.14 15.55
N ASN A 98 -1.13 -23.43 15.47
CA ASN A 98 -0.41 -24.52 16.14
C ASN A 98 1.04 -24.72 15.66
N HIS A 99 1.43 -24.13 14.53
CA HIS A 99 2.78 -24.19 13.97
C HIS A 99 3.60 -22.91 14.20
N ILE A 100 3.01 -21.89 14.85
CA ILE A 100 3.70 -20.65 15.17
C ILE A 100 4.72 -20.92 16.27
N SER A 101 5.93 -20.36 16.12
CA SER A 101 6.98 -20.48 17.12
C SER A 101 6.56 -19.89 18.47
N VAL A 102 6.98 -20.53 19.56
CA VAL A 102 6.63 -20.12 20.94
C VAL A 102 7.19 -18.73 21.32
N ASP A 103 8.25 -18.30 20.66
CA ASP A 103 8.94 -17.01 20.85
C ASP A 103 8.50 -15.94 19.83
N TRP A 104 7.43 -16.17 19.06
CA TRP A 104 6.98 -15.27 18.00
C TRP A 104 6.70 -13.85 18.50
N GLU A 105 6.11 -13.71 19.69
CA GLU A 105 5.75 -12.41 20.26
C GLU A 105 6.97 -11.51 20.53
N GLU A 106 8.13 -12.11 20.81
CA GLU A 106 9.40 -11.38 21.00
C GLU A 106 10.01 -10.94 19.67
N HIS A 107 9.76 -11.71 18.61
CA HIS A 107 10.36 -11.49 17.29
C HIS A 107 9.49 -10.67 16.34
N ARG A 108 8.19 -10.51 16.61
CA ARG A 108 7.24 -9.84 15.68
C ARG A 108 7.65 -8.41 15.30
N ILE A 109 8.21 -7.61 16.22
CA ILE A 109 8.67 -6.25 15.89
C ILE A 109 9.92 -6.29 14.99
N PRO A 110 11.03 -6.98 15.37
CA PRO A 110 12.20 -7.12 14.50
C PRO A 110 11.88 -7.68 13.12
N VAL A 111 10.99 -8.67 13.04
CA VAL A 111 10.55 -9.28 11.77
C VAL A 111 9.78 -8.27 10.93
N MET A 112 8.77 -7.57 11.49
CA MET A 112 8.01 -6.54 10.77
C MET A 112 8.93 -5.43 10.26
N LYS A 113 9.88 -4.96 11.08
CA LYS A 113 10.88 -3.97 10.66
C LYS A 113 11.75 -4.47 9.51
N SER A 114 12.20 -5.72 9.56
CA SER A 114 13.02 -6.32 8.50
C SER A 114 12.24 -6.46 7.19
N VAL A 115 10.99 -6.91 7.26
CA VAL A 115 10.11 -7.06 6.10
C VAL A 115 9.80 -5.71 5.46
N GLN A 116 9.46 -4.69 6.26
CA GLN A 116 9.21 -3.34 5.74
C GLN A 116 10.48 -2.72 5.18
N MET A 117 11.66 -2.98 5.77
CA MET A 117 12.94 -2.56 5.18
C MET A 117 13.12 -3.18 3.78
N LEU A 118 12.85 -4.48 3.62
CA LEU A 118 12.91 -5.14 2.31
C LEU A 118 11.93 -4.53 1.30
N LYS A 119 10.68 -4.26 1.72
CA LYS A 119 9.66 -3.58 0.90
C LYS A 119 10.22 -2.31 0.26
N TYR A 120 10.74 -1.40 1.07
CA TYR A 120 11.24 -0.10 0.59
C TYR A 120 12.64 -0.17 -0.02
N ALA A 121 13.48 -1.15 0.33
CA ALA A 121 14.77 -1.33 -0.31
C ALA A 121 14.66 -1.88 -1.74
N GLN A 122 13.67 -2.75 -1.99
CA GLN A 122 13.48 -3.40 -3.29
C GLN A 122 12.53 -2.61 -4.22
N ASN A 123 11.62 -1.81 -3.67
CA ASN A 123 10.66 -1.02 -4.44
C ASN A 123 11.04 0.46 -4.37
N ILE A 124 11.94 0.92 -5.25
CA ILE A 124 12.55 2.26 -5.18
C ILE A 124 11.51 3.40 -5.28
N GLN A 125 10.44 3.20 -6.04
CA GLN A 125 9.37 4.20 -6.13
C GLN A 125 8.56 4.28 -4.83
N LEU A 126 8.35 3.16 -4.13
CA LEU A 126 7.74 3.17 -2.79
C LEU A 126 8.67 3.81 -1.76
N GLN A 127 9.99 3.63 -1.89
CA GLN A 127 10.97 4.33 -1.06
C GLN A 127 10.85 5.83 -1.23
N ALA A 128 10.80 6.31 -2.47
CA ALA A 128 10.60 7.72 -2.78
C ALA A 128 9.28 8.25 -2.19
N ARG A 129 8.18 7.51 -2.32
CA ARG A 129 6.89 7.87 -1.71
C ARG A 129 6.94 7.92 -0.17
N LEU A 130 7.68 7.01 0.47
CA LEU A 130 7.91 7.07 1.93
C LEU A 130 8.69 8.32 2.31
N LEU A 131 9.74 8.68 1.56
CA LEU A 131 10.54 9.88 1.80
C LEU A 131 9.72 11.17 1.62
N GLN A 132 8.82 11.20 0.61
CA GLN A 132 7.91 12.32 0.35
C GLN A 132 6.96 12.64 1.52
N THR A 133 6.73 11.69 2.43
CA THR A 133 5.99 11.98 3.68
C THR A 133 6.72 12.95 4.61
N GLY A 134 7.97 13.34 4.28
CA GLY A 134 8.80 14.31 4.99
C GLY A 134 8.96 13.94 6.44
N ASP A 135 8.55 14.83 7.34
CA ASP A 135 8.62 14.61 8.79
C ASP A 135 7.25 14.31 9.39
N ALA A 136 6.24 14.03 8.56
CA ALA A 136 4.91 13.69 9.06
C ALA A 136 4.96 12.50 10.01
N HIS A 137 4.19 12.58 11.09
CA HIS A 137 3.99 11.48 12.02
C HIS A 137 3.06 10.45 11.37
N LEU A 138 3.56 9.23 11.18
CA LEU A 138 2.82 8.15 10.52
C LEU A 138 2.03 7.35 11.55
N ILE A 139 0.72 7.27 11.37
CA ILE A 139 -0.19 6.56 12.29
C ILE A 139 -0.91 5.46 11.51
N TYR A 140 -0.64 4.21 11.87
CA TYR A 140 -1.36 3.07 11.28
C TYR A 140 -2.74 2.95 11.92
N LYS A 141 -3.80 3.30 11.19
CA LYS A 141 -5.18 3.11 11.66
C LYS A 141 -5.62 1.67 11.43
N SER A 142 -5.98 1.03 12.53
CA SER A 142 -6.62 -0.27 12.56
C SER A 142 -7.53 -0.32 13.78
N GLU A 143 -8.81 -0.66 13.58
CA GLU A 143 -9.76 -0.80 14.68
C GLU A 143 -9.44 -2.02 15.57
N THR A 144 -8.81 -3.05 15.01
CA THR A 144 -8.60 -4.35 15.67
C THR A 144 -7.16 -4.58 16.13
N ASP A 145 -6.18 -3.86 15.58
CA ASP A 145 -4.77 -4.00 15.94
C ASP A 145 -4.28 -2.79 16.76
N SER A 146 -4.34 -2.93 18.09
CA SER A 146 -3.80 -1.95 19.03
C SER A 146 -2.28 -2.10 19.27
N PHE A 147 -1.64 -3.14 18.72
CA PHE A 147 -0.20 -3.35 18.90
C PHE A 147 0.59 -2.67 17.78
N PHE A 148 0.35 -3.04 16.52
CA PHE A 148 0.98 -2.36 15.39
C PHE A 148 0.29 -1.05 15.04
N GLY A 149 -1.02 -0.94 15.30
CA GLY A 149 -1.84 0.22 14.96
C GLY A 149 -2.23 1.10 16.14
N SER A 150 -3.10 2.07 15.85
CA SER A 150 -3.67 3.00 16.82
C SER A 150 -4.79 2.39 17.66
N GLY A 151 -5.30 1.21 17.32
CA GLY A 151 -6.53 0.68 17.92
C GLY A 151 -7.77 1.55 17.63
N ASN A 152 -8.94 1.05 18.04
CA ASN A 152 -10.23 1.74 17.88
C ASN A 152 -10.33 3.06 18.66
N ASP A 153 -9.75 3.10 19.87
CA ASP A 153 -9.78 4.28 20.75
C ASP A 153 -8.62 5.26 20.50
N GLY A 154 -7.74 4.96 19.54
CA GLY A 154 -6.55 5.76 19.26
C GLY A 154 -5.40 5.57 20.26
N GLN A 155 -5.54 4.69 21.25
CA GLN A 155 -4.56 4.46 22.32
C GLN A 155 -3.64 3.25 22.08
N GLY A 156 -3.68 2.68 20.88
CA GLY A 156 -2.75 1.64 20.45
C GLY A 156 -1.31 2.14 20.35
N LEU A 157 -0.37 1.20 20.30
CA LEU A 157 1.06 1.47 20.41
C LEU A 157 1.68 2.02 19.12
N ASN A 158 0.98 1.91 17.98
CA ASN A 158 1.41 2.39 16.67
C ASN A 158 2.84 1.93 16.30
N HIS A 159 3.21 0.68 16.62
CA HIS A 159 4.54 0.16 16.32
C HIS A 159 4.89 0.23 14.83
N LEU A 160 3.91 0.02 13.94
CA LEU A 160 4.16 0.08 12.50
C LEU A 160 4.52 1.50 12.05
N GLY A 161 3.79 2.52 12.52
CA GLY A 161 4.11 3.91 12.23
C GLY A 161 5.54 4.27 12.66
N ARG A 162 5.94 3.86 13.87
CA ARG A 162 7.31 4.06 14.39
C ARG A 162 8.37 3.37 13.53
N ILE A 163 8.13 2.10 13.16
CA ILE A 163 9.01 1.35 12.25
C ILE A 163 9.20 2.08 10.93
N LEU A 164 8.13 2.59 10.32
CA LEU A 164 8.23 3.32 9.05
C LEU A 164 9.00 4.64 9.18
N MET A 165 8.83 5.37 10.28
CA MET A 165 9.59 6.60 10.53
C MET A 165 11.08 6.32 10.77
N GLU A 166 11.43 5.22 11.43
CA GLU A 166 12.82 4.75 11.56
C GLU A 166 13.43 4.40 10.20
N ILE A 167 12.71 3.62 9.37
CA ILE A 167 13.13 3.26 8.01
C ILE A 167 13.29 4.52 7.14
N ARG A 168 12.35 5.45 7.21
CA ARG A 168 12.42 6.75 6.53
C ARG A 168 13.68 7.51 6.92
N SER A 169 13.99 7.58 8.21
CA SER A 169 15.19 8.24 8.75
C SER A 169 16.47 7.57 8.26
N PHE A 170 16.49 6.23 8.21
CA PHE A 170 17.60 5.45 7.67
C PHE A 170 17.86 5.80 6.19
N PHE A 171 16.83 5.80 5.34
CA PHE A 171 17.02 6.15 3.93
C PHE A 171 17.39 7.62 3.71
N LYS A 172 16.85 8.56 4.50
CA LYS A 172 17.27 9.98 4.46
C LYS A 172 18.77 10.11 4.76
N ALA A 173 19.25 9.46 5.82
CA ALA A 173 20.67 9.50 6.20
C ALA A 173 21.56 8.86 5.13
N TYR A 174 21.14 7.71 4.59
CA TYR A 174 21.88 7.01 3.53
C TYR A 174 22.08 7.90 2.29
N LEU A 175 21.03 8.58 1.83
CA LEU A 175 21.10 9.51 0.69
C LEU A 175 21.95 10.76 0.97
N GLY A 176 21.93 11.27 2.22
CA GLY A 176 22.68 12.47 2.61
C GLY A 176 24.20 12.29 2.73
N THR A 177 24.69 11.07 2.93
CA THR A 177 26.14 10.80 3.12
C THR A 177 26.96 10.78 1.83
N GLY A 178 26.34 10.95 0.65
CA GLY A 178 27.03 10.89 -0.65
C GLY A 178 27.68 9.52 -0.96
N SER A 179 27.54 8.54 -0.06
CA SER A 179 28.03 7.17 -0.23
C SER A 179 27.05 6.39 -1.09
N LEU A 180 27.07 6.67 -2.39
CA LEU A 180 26.39 5.89 -3.42
C LEU A 180 27.05 4.50 -3.54
N CYS A 181 26.72 3.61 -2.62
CA CYS A 181 26.71 2.17 -2.88
C CYS A 181 25.26 1.66 -2.94
N LEU A 182 24.35 2.45 -3.50
CA LEU A 182 23.34 1.86 -4.38
C LEU A 182 24.00 1.75 -5.74
N PRO A 183 23.94 0.61 -6.44
CA PRO A 183 24.59 0.46 -7.73
C PRO A 183 24.18 1.64 -8.61
N ARG A 184 25.17 2.40 -9.07
CA ARG A 184 25.01 3.50 -10.03
C ARG A 184 24.70 2.98 -11.44
N CYS A 185 23.86 1.95 -11.50
CA CYS A 185 23.48 1.16 -12.67
C CYS A 185 22.01 0.75 -12.56
N ILE A 186 21.08 1.70 -12.44
CA ILE A 186 19.67 1.45 -12.73
C ILE A 186 19.08 2.76 -13.31
N ASP A 187 19.34 3.16 -14.55
CA ASP A 187 18.50 2.77 -15.69
C ASP A 187 18.53 1.26 -15.99
N LEU A 188 17.96 0.44 -15.11
CA LEU A 188 17.42 -0.83 -15.56
C LEU A 188 16.06 -0.40 -16.07
N VAL A 189 15.87 -0.52 -17.37
CA VAL A 189 14.54 -0.84 -17.87
C VAL A 189 14.21 -2.21 -17.25
N THR A 190 13.79 -2.22 -15.98
CA THR A 190 13.09 -3.37 -15.43
C THR A 190 11.83 -3.48 -16.28
N PRO A 191 11.57 -4.65 -16.88
CA PRO A 191 10.34 -4.83 -17.63
C PRO A 191 9.16 -4.46 -16.72
N PRO A 192 8.12 -3.81 -17.25
CA PRO A 192 6.96 -3.42 -16.44
C PRO A 192 6.43 -4.64 -15.70
N THR A 193 6.42 -4.57 -14.36
CA THR A 193 5.99 -5.70 -13.55
C THR A 193 4.46 -5.73 -13.44
N ARG A 194 3.90 -6.78 -12.84
CA ARG A 194 2.45 -6.89 -12.60
C ARG A 194 2.19 -7.03 -11.12
N SER A 195 1.30 -6.18 -10.61
CA SER A 195 0.72 -6.31 -9.28
C SER A 195 -0.75 -6.68 -9.37
N VAL A 196 -1.17 -7.56 -8.49
CA VAL A 196 -2.59 -7.81 -8.22
C VAL A 196 -3.01 -6.85 -7.11
N ILE A 197 -3.92 -5.95 -7.44
CA ILE A 197 -4.63 -5.18 -6.42
C ILE A 197 -5.91 -5.94 -6.12
N TRP A 198 -5.93 -6.54 -4.95
CA TRP A 198 -7.14 -7.01 -4.32
C TRP A 198 -7.34 -6.16 -3.08
N GLY A 199 -8.17 -5.14 -3.18
CA GLY A 199 -8.48 -4.26 -2.06
C GLY A 199 -9.87 -4.60 -1.55
N PRO A 200 -10.03 -5.44 -0.51
CA PRO A 200 -11.25 -5.37 0.26
C PRO A 200 -11.15 -4.10 1.10
N ASN A 201 -11.54 -2.95 0.56
CA ASN A 201 -12.03 -1.92 1.47
C ASN A 201 -13.29 -2.51 2.10
N ILE A 202 -13.55 -2.28 3.38
CA ILE A 202 -14.77 -2.80 4.02
C ILE A 202 -16.04 -2.32 3.27
N ALA A 203 -15.93 -1.19 2.56
CA ALA A 203 -16.93 -0.72 1.60
C ALA A 203 -17.25 -1.71 0.47
N SER A 204 -16.29 -2.51 -0.02
CA SER A 204 -16.47 -3.41 -1.16
C SER A 204 -17.16 -4.73 -0.82
N GLU A 205 -17.07 -5.22 0.43
CA GLU A 205 -17.83 -6.42 0.85
C GLU A 205 -19.35 -6.18 0.83
N ALA A 206 -19.78 -4.93 1.02
CA ALA A 206 -21.19 -4.55 0.97
C ALA A 206 -21.77 -4.54 -0.46
N TRP A 207 -20.96 -4.21 -1.47
CA TRP A 207 -21.41 -4.00 -2.85
C TRP A 207 -21.06 -5.14 -3.82
N TYR A 208 -20.10 -6.00 -3.45
CA TYR A 208 -19.74 -7.21 -4.19
C TYR A 208 -19.96 -8.44 -3.30
N PRO A 209 -21.23 -8.82 -3.04
CA PRO A 209 -21.52 -10.04 -2.30
C PRO A 209 -20.88 -11.25 -3.00
N ARG A 210 -20.58 -12.30 -2.22
CA ARG A 210 -20.09 -13.60 -2.70
C ARG A 210 -21.17 -14.36 -3.52
N GLU A 211 -21.73 -13.69 -4.51
CA GLU A 211 -22.61 -14.25 -5.53
C GLU A 211 -21.81 -14.44 -6.83
N SER A 212 -22.38 -15.20 -7.76
CA SER A 212 -21.69 -15.85 -8.88
C SER A 212 -21.09 -14.96 -9.97
N ASN A 213 -20.95 -13.64 -9.76
CA ASN A 213 -20.42 -12.70 -10.77
C ASN A 213 -19.68 -11.48 -10.16
N ALA A 214 -19.08 -11.62 -8.98
CA ALA A 214 -18.31 -10.53 -8.38
C ALA A 214 -16.96 -10.28 -9.08
N LEU A 215 -16.51 -9.02 -9.08
CA LEU A 215 -15.15 -8.67 -9.47
C LEU A 215 -14.18 -9.36 -8.51
N LYS A 216 -13.32 -10.21 -9.05
CA LYS A 216 -12.40 -11.04 -8.30
C LYS A 216 -11.09 -10.29 -8.07
N GLU A 217 -10.40 -9.97 -9.15
CA GLU A 217 -9.06 -9.37 -9.13
C GLU A 217 -8.98 -8.21 -10.12
N ILE A 218 -8.20 -7.19 -9.75
CA ILE A 218 -7.72 -6.17 -10.67
C ILE A 218 -6.20 -6.29 -10.74
N ALA A 219 -5.70 -6.69 -11.90
CA ALA A 219 -4.28 -6.65 -12.17
C ALA A 219 -3.91 -5.33 -12.83
N ILE A 220 -2.75 -4.78 -12.45
CA ILE A 220 -2.23 -3.53 -13.01
C ILE A 220 -0.83 -3.78 -13.58
N GLU A 221 -0.63 -3.31 -14.80
CA GLU A 221 0.62 -3.39 -15.56
C GLU A 221 0.97 -1.98 -16.10
N PRO A 222 2.11 -1.36 -15.74
CA PRO A 222 3.08 -1.83 -14.73
C PRO A 222 2.48 -1.89 -13.33
N ALA A 223 3.16 -2.58 -12.41
CA ALA A 223 2.70 -2.70 -11.03
C ALA A 223 2.55 -1.32 -10.40
N ILE A 224 1.58 -1.18 -9.49
CA ILE A 224 1.33 0.10 -8.83
C ILE A 224 2.48 0.54 -7.93
N ALA A 225 3.30 -0.40 -7.46
CA ALA A 225 4.53 -0.13 -6.74
C ALA A 225 5.63 0.48 -7.62
N ASP A 226 5.53 0.35 -8.95
CA ASP A 226 6.50 0.86 -9.94
C ASP A 226 6.11 2.25 -10.46
N ALA A 227 4.98 2.81 -10.01
CA ALA A 227 4.52 4.13 -10.45
C ALA A 227 5.61 5.20 -10.17
N PRO A 228 6.00 6.03 -11.14
CA PRO A 228 7.18 6.89 -11.03
C PRO A 228 6.93 8.06 -10.09
N ALA A 229 7.27 7.88 -8.82
CA ALA A 229 7.01 8.83 -7.74
C ALA A 229 7.71 10.19 -7.92
N GLY A 230 8.78 10.22 -8.71
CA GLY A 230 9.50 11.45 -9.09
C GLY A 230 8.88 12.22 -10.26
N ALA A 231 7.89 11.65 -10.97
CA ALA A 231 7.19 12.34 -12.05
C ALA A 231 6.25 13.43 -11.49
N SER A 232 5.85 14.38 -12.34
CA SER A 232 4.89 15.42 -11.98
C SER A 232 3.51 14.86 -11.63
N ALA A 233 3.16 13.70 -12.22
CA ALA A 233 1.92 12.97 -12.02
C ALA A 233 2.17 11.45 -12.12
N PHE A 234 1.56 10.65 -11.24
CA PHE A 234 1.61 9.20 -11.31
C PHE A 234 0.38 8.53 -10.67
N LEU A 235 0.15 7.26 -11.01
CA LEU A 235 -0.94 6.47 -10.44
C LEU A 235 -0.62 6.15 -8.97
N HIS A 236 -1.39 6.70 -8.05
CA HIS A 236 -1.15 6.59 -6.62
C HIS A 236 -1.73 5.32 -6.02
N SER A 237 -3.00 5.04 -6.30
CA SER A 237 -3.74 3.87 -5.84
C SER A 237 -4.94 3.61 -6.76
N ILE A 238 -5.52 2.42 -6.67
CA ILE A 238 -6.87 2.13 -7.17
C ILE A 238 -7.63 1.42 -6.07
N VAL A 239 -8.83 1.89 -5.82
CA VAL A 239 -9.67 1.44 -4.72
C VAL A 239 -11.11 1.30 -5.18
N HIS A 240 -11.97 0.70 -4.37
CA HIS A 240 -13.38 0.53 -4.73
C HIS A 240 -14.12 1.85 -4.56
N GLY A 241 -14.98 2.17 -5.52
CA GLY A 241 -15.91 3.29 -5.39
C GLY A 241 -17.11 2.94 -4.50
N ASP A 242 -17.89 3.96 -4.16
CA ASP A 242 -19.06 3.85 -3.27
C ASP A 242 -20.29 3.20 -3.94
N LYS A 243 -20.16 2.76 -5.20
CA LYS A 243 -21.22 2.16 -6.02
C LYS A 243 -20.74 0.83 -6.60
N PRO A 244 -21.64 -0.14 -6.84
CA PRO A 244 -21.31 -1.37 -7.56
C PRO A 244 -20.70 -1.06 -8.92
N TRP A 245 -19.67 -1.80 -9.31
CA TRP A 245 -18.98 -1.64 -10.59
C TRP A 245 -18.35 -0.27 -10.80
N THR A 246 -18.01 0.42 -9.72
CA THR A 246 -17.21 1.65 -9.77
C THR A 246 -15.90 1.43 -9.01
N LEU A 247 -14.81 1.88 -9.60
CA LEU A 247 -13.52 2.03 -8.93
C LEU A 247 -13.26 3.51 -8.72
N GLU A 248 -12.49 3.85 -7.70
CA GLU A 248 -11.92 5.17 -7.54
C GLU A 248 -10.43 5.07 -7.93
N VAL A 249 -10.02 5.84 -8.92
CA VAL A 249 -8.62 5.91 -9.34
C VAL A 249 -7.99 7.12 -8.66
N LEU A 250 -6.90 6.88 -7.93
CA LEU A 250 -6.17 7.94 -7.23
C LEU A 250 -4.89 8.28 -8.00
N VAL A 251 -4.70 9.56 -8.28
CA VAL A 251 -3.51 10.11 -8.94
C VAL A 251 -2.84 11.09 -8.00
N GLN A 252 -1.53 10.98 -7.85
CA GLN A 252 -0.75 11.94 -7.07
C GLN A 252 -0.04 12.92 -8.01
N LEU A 253 -0.16 14.22 -7.69
CA LEU A 253 0.59 15.32 -8.29
C LEU A 253 1.59 15.88 -7.28
N ARG A 254 2.70 16.42 -7.81
CA ARG A 254 3.68 17.17 -7.02
C ARG A 254 3.19 18.58 -6.72
N GLU A 255 2.51 19.22 -7.66
CA GLU A 255 1.97 20.56 -7.49
C GLU A 255 0.45 20.56 -7.49
N GLU A 256 -0.14 21.54 -6.82
CA GLU A 256 -1.58 21.77 -6.89
C GLU A 256 -2.00 22.08 -8.33
N VAL A 257 -3.14 21.55 -8.73
CA VAL A 257 -3.73 21.85 -10.04
C VAL A 257 -4.04 23.34 -10.16
N LYS A 258 -3.45 23.99 -11.17
CA LYS A 258 -3.88 25.32 -11.62
C LYS A 258 -5.09 25.16 -12.54
N GLU A 259 -6.20 25.80 -12.19
CA GLU A 259 -7.41 25.78 -13.02
C GLU A 259 -7.18 26.48 -14.36
N GLY A 260 -7.76 25.93 -15.44
CA GLY A 260 -7.65 26.50 -16.79
C GLY A 260 -7.05 25.53 -17.81
N ALA A 261 -7.00 25.98 -19.08
CA ALA A 261 -6.71 25.20 -20.30
C ALA A 261 -5.49 24.25 -20.23
N GLU A 262 -4.52 24.56 -19.39
CA GLU A 262 -3.21 23.89 -19.30
C GLU A 262 -3.05 22.97 -18.08
N GLY A 263 -4.11 22.74 -17.28
CA GLY A 263 -4.09 21.80 -16.15
C GLY A 263 -3.85 20.34 -16.57
N PRO A 264 -3.48 19.42 -15.65
CA PRO A 264 -3.21 18.03 -15.98
C PRO A 264 -4.51 17.24 -16.25
N TRP A 265 -4.41 16.20 -17.07
CA TRP A 265 -5.54 15.38 -17.50
C TRP A 265 -5.26 13.90 -17.28
N VAL A 266 -6.33 13.14 -17.12
CA VAL A 266 -6.31 11.69 -17.18
C VAL A 266 -7.12 11.23 -18.37
N ARG A 267 -6.51 10.43 -19.24
CA ARG A 267 -7.21 9.77 -20.33
C ARG A 267 -7.43 8.31 -19.96
N ILE A 268 -8.66 7.84 -20.14
CA ILE A 268 -9.03 6.45 -19.92
C ILE A 268 -9.55 5.89 -21.24
N CYS A 269 -8.85 4.91 -21.78
CA CYS A 269 -9.30 4.17 -22.95
C CYS A 269 -9.82 2.80 -22.49
N GLN A 270 -11.11 2.58 -22.68
CA GLN A 270 -11.77 1.32 -22.40
C GLN A 270 -11.90 0.55 -23.71
N ASP A 271 -11.22 -0.59 -23.81
CA ASP A 271 -11.30 -1.48 -24.96
C ASP A 271 -12.37 -2.56 -24.71
N HIS A 272 -13.22 -2.76 -25.71
CA HIS A 272 -14.27 -3.76 -25.75
C HIS A 272 -14.15 -4.53 -27.08
N GLY A 273 -13.43 -5.64 -27.07
CA GLY A 273 -13.23 -6.48 -28.25
C GLY A 273 -14.25 -7.61 -28.36
N TYR A 274 -15.03 -7.64 -29.45
CA TYR A 274 -15.73 -8.84 -29.92
C TYR A 274 -15.59 -9.02 -31.43
N GLY A 275 -14.84 -10.04 -31.86
CA GLY A 275 -14.63 -10.31 -33.29
C GLY A 275 -14.04 -9.10 -34.04
N TYR A 276 -14.67 -8.67 -35.13
CA TYR A 276 -14.22 -7.56 -35.98
C TYR A 276 -14.70 -6.16 -35.53
N HIS A 277 -15.44 -6.04 -34.43
CA HIS A 277 -15.91 -4.76 -33.91
C HIS A 277 -15.19 -4.42 -32.61
N HIS A 278 -14.36 -3.37 -32.65
CA HIS A 278 -13.73 -2.79 -31.48
C HIS A 278 -14.37 -1.41 -31.29
N SER A 279 -15.04 -1.20 -30.16
CA SER A 279 -15.51 0.13 -29.78
C SER A 279 -14.65 0.62 -28.63
N ASN A 280 -13.86 1.65 -28.87
CA ASN A 280 -13.06 2.30 -27.83
C ASN A 280 -13.88 3.43 -27.22
N GLN A 281 -14.23 3.32 -25.95
CA GLN A 281 -14.73 4.47 -25.20
C GLN A 281 -13.51 5.21 -24.63
N VAL A 282 -13.36 6.48 -25.01
CA VAL A 282 -12.31 7.36 -24.47
C VAL A 282 -12.97 8.37 -23.56
N VAL A 283 -12.52 8.42 -22.32
CA VAL A 283 -12.94 9.43 -21.33
C VAL A 283 -11.72 10.26 -20.99
N GLU A 284 -11.84 11.58 -21.13
CA GLU A 284 -10.80 12.53 -20.73
C GLU A 284 -11.31 13.34 -19.54
N ILE A 285 -10.61 13.21 -18.42
CA ILE A 285 -10.96 13.86 -17.16
C ILE A 285 -9.91 14.92 -16.89
N ARG A 286 -10.34 16.18 -16.80
CA ARG A 286 -9.50 17.27 -16.37
C ARG A 286 -9.46 17.29 -14.85
N LEU A 287 -8.26 17.24 -14.27
CA LEU A 287 -8.14 17.40 -12.82
C LEU A 287 -8.48 18.85 -12.43
N SER A 288 -9.11 19.00 -11.27
CA SER A 288 -9.56 20.27 -10.69
C SER A 288 -9.61 20.13 -9.17
N SER A 289 -9.87 21.24 -8.49
CA SER A 289 -10.08 21.29 -7.04
C SER A 289 -11.20 20.33 -6.55
N GLU A 290 -12.24 20.11 -7.36
CA GLU A 290 -13.34 19.17 -7.04
C GLU A 290 -12.89 17.70 -6.93
N HIS A 291 -11.78 17.34 -7.58
CA HIS A 291 -11.24 16.00 -7.54
C HIS A 291 -10.25 15.79 -6.37
N LEU A 292 -9.89 16.84 -5.63
CA LEU A 292 -8.88 16.78 -4.59
C LEU A 292 -9.39 15.95 -3.39
N LYS A 293 -8.72 14.83 -3.09
CA LYS A 293 -9.02 13.96 -1.94
C LYS A 293 -8.17 14.29 -0.73
N SER A 294 -6.91 14.65 -0.95
CA SER A 294 -5.97 15.00 0.12
C SER A 294 -4.88 15.91 -0.41
N SER A 295 -4.47 16.88 0.40
CA SER A 295 -3.31 17.72 0.14
C SER A 295 -2.44 17.82 1.39
N LEU A 296 -1.14 17.76 1.18
CA LEU A 296 -0.16 17.88 2.25
C LEU A 296 1.06 18.68 1.76
N MET A 297 1.29 19.84 2.38
CA MET A 297 2.37 20.75 2.03
C MET A 297 3.70 20.31 2.65
N ILE A 298 4.21 19.16 2.24
CA ILE A 298 5.47 18.59 2.71
C ILE A 298 6.38 18.33 1.52
N ASP A 299 7.62 18.84 1.58
CA ASP A 299 8.72 18.59 0.64
C ASP A 299 8.32 18.53 -0.86
N GLY A 300 7.77 19.65 -1.33
CA GLY A 300 7.32 19.80 -2.71
C GLY A 300 5.87 19.41 -2.95
N GLY A 301 5.12 19.00 -1.93
CA GLY A 301 3.67 18.81 -1.99
C GLY A 301 3.25 17.38 -2.35
N ILE A 302 2.24 16.87 -1.63
CA ILE A 302 1.49 15.66 -1.99
C ILE A 302 0.05 16.11 -2.23
N TYR A 303 -0.39 16.08 -3.49
CA TYR A 303 -1.77 16.37 -3.85
C TYR A 303 -2.36 15.14 -4.51
N ILE A 304 -3.35 14.54 -3.87
CA ILE A 304 -3.96 13.30 -4.33
C ILE A 304 -5.37 13.61 -4.80
N TYR A 305 -5.62 13.29 -6.07
CA TYR A 305 -6.89 13.49 -6.74
C TYR A 305 -7.53 12.14 -6.99
N GLY A 306 -8.84 12.06 -6.80
CA GLY A 306 -9.64 10.87 -7.04
C GLY A 306 -10.72 11.14 -8.06
N PHE A 307 -10.99 10.14 -8.90
CA PHE A 307 -12.13 10.17 -9.81
C PHE A 307 -12.71 8.76 -9.99
N PRO A 308 -14.03 8.68 -10.26
CA PRO A 308 -14.68 7.41 -10.46
C PRO A 308 -14.38 6.85 -11.86
N LEU A 309 -14.09 5.56 -11.92
CA LEU A 309 -14.03 4.74 -13.11
C LEU A 309 -15.20 3.75 -13.09
N GLU A 310 -16.20 4.00 -13.92
CA GLU A 310 -17.33 3.09 -14.09
C GLU A 310 -16.93 1.91 -14.99
N LEU A 311 -17.14 0.72 -14.47
CA LEU A 311 -16.97 -0.54 -15.17
C LEU A 311 -18.35 -1.02 -15.66
N ARG A 312 -18.47 -1.33 -16.94
CA ARG A 312 -19.68 -1.98 -17.44
C ARG A 312 -19.59 -3.48 -17.26
N ARG A 313 -20.40 -4.01 -16.34
CA ARG A 313 -20.49 -5.44 -16.00
C ARG A 313 -20.48 -6.37 -17.22
N CYS A 314 -21.33 -6.10 -18.22
CA CYS A 314 -21.43 -6.93 -19.42
C CYS A 314 -20.11 -7.05 -20.20
N TYR A 315 -19.28 -6.01 -20.20
CA TYR A 315 -17.99 -6.02 -20.88
C TYR A 315 -16.92 -6.77 -20.10
N VAL A 316 -16.95 -6.65 -18.77
CA VAL A 316 -16.05 -7.42 -17.91
C VAL A 316 -16.35 -8.91 -17.99
N GLU A 317 -17.64 -9.30 -17.99
CA GLU A 317 -18.09 -10.70 -18.09
C GLU A 317 -17.79 -11.32 -19.45
N THR A 318 -18.04 -10.60 -20.54
CA THR A 318 -18.03 -11.20 -21.88
C THR A 318 -16.68 -11.06 -22.60
N TYR A 319 -15.94 -9.96 -22.38
CA TYR A 319 -14.86 -9.55 -23.28
C TYR A 319 -13.48 -9.43 -22.64
N LYS A 320 -13.30 -9.90 -21.39
CA LYS A 320 -12.03 -9.74 -20.64
C LYS A 320 -11.55 -8.28 -20.67
N HIS A 321 -12.44 -7.38 -20.29
CA HIS A 321 -12.24 -5.94 -20.35
C HIS A 321 -10.88 -5.51 -19.79
N ALA A 322 -10.25 -4.53 -20.45
CA ALA A 322 -9.11 -3.81 -19.94
C ALA A 322 -9.34 -2.30 -20.07
N ALA A 323 -8.85 -1.56 -19.09
CA ALA A 323 -8.83 -0.10 -19.13
C ALA A 323 -7.37 0.37 -19.17
N LEU A 324 -7.05 1.25 -20.12
CA LEU A 324 -5.75 1.92 -20.20
C LEU A 324 -5.90 3.32 -19.61
N ILE A 325 -5.10 3.63 -18.59
CA ILE A 325 -5.06 4.94 -17.94
C ILE A 325 -3.76 5.63 -18.34
N THR A 326 -3.86 6.79 -18.96
CA THR A 326 -2.71 7.62 -19.35
C THR A 326 -2.78 8.94 -18.60
N LEU A 327 -1.70 9.28 -17.88
CA LEU A 327 -1.61 10.55 -17.14
C LEU A 327 -0.87 11.59 -17.97
N LEU A 328 -1.50 12.73 -18.23
CA LEU A 328 -0.95 13.78 -19.09
C LEU A 328 -0.62 15.03 -18.24
N PRO A 329 0.66 15.43 -18.14
CA PRO A 329 1.07 16.57 -17.33
C PRO A 329 0.68 17.91 -17.97
N SER A 330 0.70 18.97 -17.16
CA SER A 330 0.43 20.35 -17.60
C SER A 330 1.43 20.87 -18.64
N GLY A 331 0.94 21.65 -19.61
CA GLY A 331 1.79 22.57 -20.40
C GLY A 331 2.55 22.01 -21.61
N GLY A 332 2.14 20.90 -22.24
CA GLY A 332 2.82 20.45 -23.47
C GLY A 332 2.00 19.49 -24.34
N GLY A 333 2.11 19.65 -25.67
CA GLY A 333 1.50 18.80 -26.70
C GLY A 333 2.05 17.37 -26.80
N ALA A 334 2.47 16.78 -25.69
CA ALA A 334 2.88 15.39 -25.63
C ALA A 334 1.65 14.49 -25.43
N HIS A 335 1.40 13.62 -26.41
CA HIS A 335 0.38 12.57 -26.30
C HIS A 335 0.80 11.39 -25.40
N SER A 336 1.93 11.48 -24.70
CA SER A 336 2.54 10.37 -23.97
C SER A 336 2.89 10.77 -22.54
N GLY A 337 2.25 10.11 -21.58
CA GLY A 337 2.68 10.06 -20.18
C GLY A 337 2.66 8.61 -19.69
N PRO A 338 2.85 8.35 -18.39
CA PRO A 338 2.87 6.98 -17.89
C PRO A 338 1.51 6.33 -18.14
N GLU A 339 1.55 5.11 -18.65
CA GLU A 339 0.38 4.31 -18.99
C GLU A 339 0.25 3.12 -18.04
N TYR A 340 -0.99 2.86 -17.61
CA TYR A 340 -1.33 1.75 -16.74
C TYR A 340 -2.49 0.97 -17.32
N LYS A 341 -2.27 -0.32 -17.56
CA LYS A 341 -3.29 -1.24 -18.03
C LYS A 341 -3.90 -1.97 -16.85
N LEU A 342 -5.19 -1.76 -16.63
CA LEU A 342 -6.01 -2.51 -15.68
C LEU A 342 -6.61 -3.70 -16.40
N ILE A 343 -6.45 -4.88 -15.82
CA ILE A 343 -6.99 -6.15 -16.33
C ILE A 343 -7.93 -6.70 -15.26
N PHE A 344 -9.20 -6.89 -15.63
CA PHE A 344 -10.24 -7.32 -14.71
C PHE A 344 -10.47 -8.83 -14.81
N THR A 345 -10.46 -9.51 -13.67
CA THR A 345 -10.79 -10.94 -13.57
C THR A 345 -12.05 -11.11 -12.74
N LEU A 346 -12.99 -11.93 -13.21
CA LEU A 346 -14.21 -12.28 -12.48
C LEU A 346 -14.12 -13.69 -11.90
N TRP A 347 -14.97 -13.97 -10.91
CA TRP A 347 -15.28 -15.34 -10.54
C TRP A 347 -15.90 -16.05 -11.75
N LYS A 348 -15.38 -17.23 -12.08
CA LYS A 348 -16.02 -18.16 -13.00
C LYS A 348 -16.61 -19.27 -12.16
N GLU A 349 -17.92 -19.50 -12.31
CA GLU A 349 -18.55 -20.75 -11.86
C GLU A 349 -17.91 -21.96 -12.54
#